data_AF-A0A385TW48-F1
#
_entry.id   AF-A0A385TW48-F1
#
_cell.length_a   1.000
_cell.length_b   1.000
_cell.length_c   1.000
_cell.angle_alpha   90.00
_cell.angle_beta   90.00
_cell.angle_gamma   90.00
#
_symmetry.space_group_name_H-M   'P 1'
#
loop_
_entity.id
_entity.type
_entity.pdbx_description
1 polymer ?
#
loop_
_entity_poly.entity_id
_entity_poly.type
_entity_poly.pdbx_seq_one_letter_code
_entity_poly.pdbx_strand_id
1 'polypeptide(L)'
;MVPFHPTGLSSSAKRIRRMLDPSYPLCREDVMWVLHFVQKKVALKDPALQDLSKPRLLQNFNSYCEAALLLLGSGNHFHTKNGDIRTCLLEAMHGLPELAEAISPAQARTFESMPSVPEDGIHTAASEQK
;
A
#
# COMPACT_ATOMS: atom_id res chain seq x y z
N MET A 1 4.45 -30.45 -2.23
CA MET A 1 4.89 -29.16 -2.79
C MET A 1 4.03 -28.09 -2.14
N VAL A 2 4.54 -27.41 -1.12
CA VAL A 2 3.77 -26.38 -0.38
C VAL A 2 3.71 -25.10 -1.22
N PRO A 3 2.54 -24.43 -1.33
CA PRO A 3 2.46 -23.13 -1.97
C PRO A 3 3.18 -22.11 -1.08
N PHE A 4 4.18 -21.42 -1.66
CA PHE A 4 4.79 -20.24 -1.05
C PHE A 4 3.70 -19.16 -0.98
N HIS A 5 3.09 -18.98 0.19
CA HIS A 5 2.30 -17.78 0.46
C HIS A 5 3.25 -16.72 1.01
N PRO A 6 3.52 -15.61 0.29
CA PRO A 6 4.24 -14.49 0.89
C PRO A 6 3.29 -13.83 1.88
N THR A 7 3.46 -14.12 3.18
CA THR A 7 2.68 -13.57 4.28
C THR A 7 3.09 -12.14 4.62
N GLY A 8 3.06 -11.23 3.65
CA GLY A 8 3.26 -9.81 3.90
C GLY A 8 3.21 -8.95 2.64
N LEU A 9 2.76 -7.70 2.80
CA LEU A 9 2.84 -6.67 1.74
C LEU A 9 4.29 -6.56 1.22
N SER A 10 4.47 -6.48 -0.10
CA SER A 10 5.74 -6.09 -0.71
C SER A 10 6.24 -4.73 -0.17
N SER A 11 7.55 -4.47 -0.22
CA SER A 11 8.12 -3.20 0.27
C SER A 11 7.51 -1.98 -0.43
N SER A 12 7.28 -2.09 -1.73
CA SER A 12 6.57 -1.09 -2.54
C SER A 12 5.13 -0.92 -2.08
N ALA A 13 4.37 -2.01 -1.89
CA ALA A 13 2.98 -1.94 -1.41
C ALA A 13 2.87 -1.33 -0.01
N LYS A 14 3.81 -1.62 0.91
CA LYS A 14 3.86 -0.97 2.24
C LYS A 14 4.03 0.54 2.12
N ARG A 15 4.92 0.99 1.24
CA ARG A 15 5.15 2.42 1.00
C ARG A 15 3.92 3.08 0.38
N ILE A 16 3.33 2.45 -0.64
CA ILE A 16 2.10 2.91 -1.27
C ILE A 16 0.98 3.04 -0.22
N ARG A 17 0.74 1.99 0.58
CA ARG A 17 -0.27 2.02 1.64
C ARG A 17 -0.09 3.20 2.60
N ARG A 18 1.15 3.49 3.02
CA ARG A 18 1.44 4.64 3.90
C ARG A 18 1.08 5.96 3.22
N MET A 19 1.42 6.13 1.94
CA MET A 19 1.14 7.35 1.19
C MET A 19 -0.36 7.60 0.97
N LEU A 20 -1.16 6.53 0.95
CA LEU A 20 -2.62 6.59 0.80
C LEU A 20 -3.36 6.93 2.10
N ASP A 21 -2.70 6.84 3.27
CA ASP A 21 -3.28 7.27 4.53
C ASP A 21 -3.52 8.80 4.51
N PRO A 22 -4.76 9.27 4.67
CA PRO A 22 -5.06 10.70 4.72
C PRO A 22 -4.34 11.43 5.85
N SER A 23 -4.04 10.72 6.95
CA SER A 23 -3.36 11.25 8.13
C SER A 23 -1.85 11.36 7.94
N TYR A 24 -1.30 10.65 6.95
CA TYR A 24 0.12 10.67 6.65
C TYR A 24 0.49 11.93 5.84
N PRO A 25 1.43 12.78 6.30
CA PRO A 25 1.83 13.96 5.54
C PRO A 25 2.65 13.55 4.33
N LEU A 26 2.03 13.56 3.15
CA LEU A 26 2.72 13.29 1.89
C LEU A 26 3.84 14.31 1.69
N CYS A 27 5.07 13.82 1.47
CA CYS A 27 6.24 14.67 1.22
C CYS A 27 6.69 14.60 -0.25
N ARG A 28 7.63 15.49 -0.59
CA ARG A 28 8.20 15.57 -1.94
C ARG A 28 8.87 14.27 -2.37
N GLU A 29 9.58 13.61 -1.46
CA GLU A 29 10.32 12.37 -1.70
C GLU A 29 9.38 11.21 -2.04
N ASP A 30 8.20 11.17 -1.45
CA ASP A 30 7.19 10.16 -1.73
C ASP A 30 6.63 10.30 -3.14
N VAL A 31 6.35 11.54 -3.58
CA VAL A 31 5.90 11.80 -4.95
C VAL A 31 6.98 11.43 -5.97
N MET A 32 8.22 11.86 -5.74
CA MET A 32 9.35 11.49 -6.59
C MET A 32 9.51 9.97 -6.68
N TRP A 33 9.34 9.27 -5.56
CA TRP A 33 9.43 7.83 -5.52
C TRP A 33 8.36 7.15 -6.38
N VAL A 34 7.09 7.59 -6.31
CA VAL A 34 6.02 7.03 -7.14
C VAL A 34 6.26 7.33 -8.62
N LEU A 35 6.65 8.55 -8.99
CA LEU A 35 6.95 8.87 -10.38
C LEU A 35 8.08 7.98 -10.93
N HIS A 36 9.16 7.81 -10.17
CA HIS A 36 10.24 6.92 -10.55
C HIS A 36 9.79 5.45 -10.64
N PHE A 37 8.95 5.01 -9.70
CA PHE A 37 8.40 3.66 -9.66
C PHE A 37 7.55 3.36 -10.92
N VAL A 38 6.61 4.23 -11.27
CA VAL A 38 5.77 4.10 -12.48
C VAL A 38 6.64 4.12 -13.73
N GLN A 39 7.59 5.06 -13.82
CA GLN A 39 8.51 5.13 -14.96
C GLN A 39 9.31 3.83 -15.13
N LYS A 40 9.83 3.26 -14.03
CA LYS A 40 10.55 1.99 -14.05
C LYS A 40 9.66 0.84 -14.54
N LYS A 41 8.40 0.78 -14.09
CA LYS A 41 7.43 -0.23 -14.53
C LYS A 41 7.14 -0.15 -16.02
N VAL A 42 6.96 1.06 -16.54
CA VAL A 42 6.80 1.31 -17.99
C VAL A 42 8.04 0.89 -18.77
N ALA A 43 9.25 1.28 -18.32
CA ALA A 43 10.51 0.97 -18.99
C ALA A 43 10.77 -0.55 -19.04
N LEU A 44 10.38 -1.27 -18.00
CA LEU A 44 10.47 -2.73 -17.93
C LEU A 44 9.34 -3.46 -18.67
N LYS A 45 8.41 -2.73 -19.30
CA LYS A 45 7.24 -3.28 -19.99
C LYS A 45 6.44 -4.22 -19.08
N ASP A 46 6.16 -3.78 -17.85
CA ASP A 46 5.39 -4.57 -16.89
C ASP A 46 4.09 -5.09 -17.55
N PRO A 47 3.84 -6.41 -17.54
CA PRO A 47 2.69 -7.01 -18.23
C PRO A 47 1.36 -6.39 -17.82
N ALA A 48 1.22 -6.01 -16.54
CA ALA A 48 -0.01 -5.43 -16.03
C ALA A 48 -0.32 -4.06 -16.67
N LEU A 49 0.71 -3.34 -17.14
CA LEU A 49 0.53 -2.11 -17.91
C LEU A 49 0.29 -2.39 -19.41
N GLN A 50 0.88 -3.45 -19.96
CA GLN A 50 0.68 -3.83 -21.37
C GLN A 50 -0.75 -4.32 -21.63
N ASP A 51 -1.38 -4.95 -20.63
CA ASP A 51 -2.75 -5.46 -20.72
C ASP A 51 -3.83 -4.37 -20.57
N LEU A 52 -3.43 -3.14 -20.20
CA LEU A 52 -4.36 -2.02 -20.11
C LEU A 52 -4.82 -1.54 -21.49
N SER A 53 -6.08 -1.10 -21.57
CA SER A 53 -6.60 -0.45 -22.77
C SER A 53 -5.87 0.87 -23.06
N LYS A 54 -5.76 1.24 -24.34
CA LYS A 54 -5.13 2.50 -24.76
C LYS A 54 -5.74 3.74 -24.06
N PRO A 55 -7.07 3.90 -23.93
CA PRO A 55 -7.64 5.02 -23.18
C PRO A 55 -7.19 5.05 -21.71
N ARG A 56 -7.09 3.90 -21.05
CA ARG A 56 -6.64 3.82 -19.65
C ARG A 56 -5.16 4.17 -19.52
N LEU A 57 -4.31 3.74 -20.44
CA LEU A 57 -2.89 4.15 -20.47
C LEU A 57 -2.71 5.66 -20.64
N LEU A 58 -3.52 6.29 -21.50
CA LEU A 58 -3.51 7.76 -21.65
C LEU A 58 -3.93 8.47 -20.37
N GLN A 59 -4.93 7.93 -19.65
CA GLN A 59 -5.34 8.46 -18.35
C GLN A 59 -4.21 8.34 -17.31
N ASN A 60 -3.57 7.17 -17.19
CA ASN A 60 -2.41 7.00 -16.31
C ASN A 60 -1.30 7.99 -16.64
N PHE A 61 -1.01 8.21 -17.93
CA PHE A 61 0.00 9.14 -18.38
C PHE A 61 -0.36 10.60 -18.05
N ASN A 62 -1.61 11.02 -18.27
CA ASN A 62 -2.06 12.36 -17.91
C ASN A 62 -1.90 12.61 -16.41
N SER A 63 -2.35 11.69 -15.57
CA SER A 63 -2.20 11.80 -14.12
C SER A 63 -0.74 11.78 -13.67
N TYR A 64 0.12 11.03 -14.34
CA TYR A 64 1.58 11.09 -14.14
C TYR A 64 2.13 12.50 -14.44
N CYS A 65 1.74 13.10 -15.56
CA CYS A 65 2.14 14.45 -15.93
C CYS A 65 1.64 15.51 -14.94
N GLU A 66 0.38 15.40 -14.51
CA GLU A 66 -0.21 16.30 -13.50
C GLU A 66 0.54 16.21 -12.18
N ALA A 67 0.82 15.00 -11.69
CA ALA A 67 1.64 14.79 -10.49
C ALA A 67 3.04 15.42 -10.62
N ALA A 68 3.69 15.27 -11.79
CA ALA A 68 4.98 15.88 -12.06
C ALA A 68 4.91 17.42 -12.10
N LEU A 69 3.87 17.99 -12.71
CA LEU A 69 3.66 19.44 -12.74
C LEU A 69 3.36 20.01 -11.35
N LEU A 70 2.55 19.31 -10.55
CA LEU A 70 2.30 19.66 -9.15
C LEU A 70 3.59 19.62 -8.34
N LEU A 71 4.43 18.59 -8.53
CA LEU A 71 5.74 18.48 -7.88
C LEU A 71 6.67 19.65 -8.23
N LEU A 72 6.74 20.03 -9.51
CA LEU A 72 7.62 21.10 -10.00
C LEU A 72 7.11 22.50 -9.66
N GLY A 73 5.79 22.73 -9.73
CA GLY A 73 5.16 24.01 -9.47
C GLY A 73 5.00 24.35 -7.98
N SER A 74 5.31 23.43 -7.08
CA SER A 74 5.16 23.59 -5.62
C SER A 74 6.32 24.35 -4.96
N GLY A 75 6.69 25.51 -5.51
CA GLY A 75 7.51 26.47 -4.78
C GLY A 75 6.80 26.89 -3.49
N ASN A 76 7.22 26.33 -2.35
CA ASN A 76 6.79 26.60 -0.97
C ASN A 76 5.33 26.31 -0.54
N HIS A 77 4.42 25.90 -1.42
CA HIS A 77 3.00 25.62 -1.07
C HIS A 77 2.51 24.21 -1.43
N PHE A 78 3.33 23.19 -1.17
CA PHE A 78 2.97 21.79 -1.44
C PHE A 78 1.72 21.33 -0.63
N HIS A 79 1.48 21.92 0.54
CA HIS A 79 0.44 21.46 1.48
C HIS A 79 -1.02 21.73 1.05
N THR A 80 -1.29 22.70 0.18
CA THR A 80 -2.68 23.07 -0.21
C THR A 80 -3.25 22.24 -1.37
N LYS A 81 -2.43 21.44 -2.06
CA LYS A 81 -2.86 20.58 -3.20
C LYS A 81 -2.74 19.08 -2.92
N ASN A 82 -2.64 18.72 -1.64
CA ASN A 82 -2.36 17.36 -1.19
C ASN A 82 -3.47 16.33 -1.53
N GLY A 83 -4.71 16.78 -1.71
CA GLY A 83 -5.82 15.94 -2.19
C GLY A 83 -5.65 15.59 -3.68
N ASP A 84 -5.39 16.62 -4.49
CA ASP A 84 -5.23 16.48 -5.94
C ASP A 84 -4.04 15.59 -6.30
N ILE A 85 -2.91 15.76 -5.60
CA ILE A 85 -1.70 14.99 -5.90
C ILE A 85 -1.84 13.50 -5.54
N ARG A 86 -2.52 13.14 -4.44
CA ARG A 86 -2.73 11.72 -4.10
C ARG A 86 -3.58 11.03 -5.16
N THR A 87 -4.63 11.70 -5.62
CA THR A 87 -5.46 11.21 -6.73
C THR A 87 -4.64 11.03 -7.99
N CYS A 88 -3.79 12.00 -8.36
CA CYS A 88 -2.90 11.87 -9.52
C CYS A 88 -1.98 10.64 -9.40
N LEU A 89 -1.39 10.41 -8.22
CA LEU A 89 -0.50 9.29 -7.97
C LEU A 89 -1.22 7.93 -8.04
N LEU A 90 -2.44 7.86 -7.49
CA LEU A 90 -3.29 6.68 -7.59
C LEU A 90 -3.61 6.33 -9.05
N GLU A 91 -4.07 7.32 -9.81
CA GLU A 91 -4.42 7.14 -11.22
C GLU A 91 -3.19 6.76 -12.08
N ALA A 92 -2.03 7.35 -11.78
CA ALA A 92 -0.77 7.02 -12.46
C ALA A 92 -0.32 5.57 -12.22
N MET A 93 -0.59 5.02 -11.02
CA MET A 93 -0.24 3.66 -10.63
C MET A 93 -1.32 2.62 -10.99
N HIS A 94 -2.46 3.03 -11.57
CA HIS A 94 -3.57 2.13 -11.84
C HIS A 94 -3.14 0.94 -12.72
N GLY A 95 -3.57 -0.26 -12.33
CA GLY A 95 -3.23 -1.51 -12.99
C GLY A 95 -1.99 -2.18 -12.42
N LEU A 96 -1.17 -1.49 -11.61
CA LEU A 96 -0.01 -2.12 -10.97
C LEU A 96 -0.42 -3.03 -9.80
N PRO A 97 0.17 -4.23 -9.69
CA PRO A 97 -0.19 -5.19 -8.64
C PRO A 97 0.15 -4.69 -7.24
N GLU A 98 1.22 -3.90 -7.08
CA GLU A 98 1.60 -3.33 -5.77
C GLU A 98 0.57 -2.33 -5.24
N LEU A 99 -0.14 -1.64 -6.14
CA LEU A 99 -1.24 -0.75 -5.75
C LEU A 99 -2.45 -1.57 -5.29
N ALA A 100 -2.82 -2.61 -6.03
CA ALA A 100 -3.90 -3.52 -5.65
C ALA A 100 -3.61 -4.21 -4.30
N GLU A 101 -2.36 -4.62 -4.09
CA GLU A 101 -1.88 -5.19 -2.83
C GLU A 101 -1.99 -4.19 -1.66
N ALA A 102 -1.63 -2.92 -1.88
CA ALA A 102 -1.70 -1.87 -0.86
C ALA A 102 -3.13 -1.55 -0.42
N ILE A 103 -4.09 -1.54 -1.36
CA ILE A 103 -5.51 -1.23 -1.12
C ILE A 103 -6.26 -2.44 -0.54
N SER A 104 -5.77 -3.67 -0.74
CA SER A 104 -6.45 -4.87 -0.28
C SER A 104 -6.61 -4.92 1.26
N PRO A 105 -7.84 -5.13 1.79
CA PRO A 105 -8.11 -5.15 3.23
C PRO A 105 -7.55 -6.39 3.96
N ALA A 106 -7.02 -7.38 3.23
CA ALA A 106 -6.80 -8.74 3.73
C ALA A 106 -5.69 -8.91 4.79
N GLN A 107 -4.81 -7.94 5.03
CA GLN A 107 -3.71 -8.07 6.02
C GLN A 107 -3.92 -7.31 7.33
N ALA A 108 -5.08 -6.68 7.54
CA ALA A 108 -5.36 -5.95 8.79
C ALA A 108 -5.72 -6.85 9.98
N ARG A 109 -6.01 -8.16 9.77
CA ARG A 109 -6.58 -9.04 10.82
C ARG A 109 -5.63 -10.08 11.42
N THR A 110 -4.42 -10.26 10.91
CA THR A 110 -3.56 -11.38 11.37
C THR A 110 -2.82 -11.10 12.68
N PHE A 111 -2.97 -9.92 13.28
CA PHE A 111 -2.34 -9.60 14.58
C PHE A 111 -3.24 -9.93 15.80
N GLU A 112 -4.53 -10.25 15.61
CA GLU A 112 -5.47 -10.53 16.71
C GLU A 112 -5.82 -12.03 16.85
N SER A 113 -4.81 -12.90 16.85
CA SER A 113 -5.03 -14.30 17.27
C SER A 113 -3.86 -14.81 18.10
N MET A 114 -3.75 -14.26 19.32
CA MET A 114 -3.21 -15.04 20.43
C MET A 114 -4.32 -15.99 20.91
N PRO A 115 -4.16 -17.31 20.83
CA PRO A 115 -5.05 -18.20 21.55
C PRO A 115 -4.79 -18.02 23.04
N SER A 116 -5.83 -17.63 23.76
CA SER A 116 -5.90 -17.64 25.22
C SER A 116 -5.53 -19.03 25.71
N VAL A 117 -4.49 -19.14 26.54
CA VAL A 117 -4.17 -20.38 27.25
C VAL A 117 -5.35 -20.70 28.17
N PRO A 118 -5.97 -21.88 28.10
CA PRO A 118 -6.90 -22.31 29.14
C PRO A 118 -6.09 -22.77 30.36
N GLU A 119 -6.29 -22.14 31.51
CA GLU A 119 -5.84 -22.69 32.78
C GLU A 119 -6.68 -23.93 33.09
N ASP A 120 -6.13 -25.11 32.79
CA ASP A 120 -6.69 -26.39 33.20
C ASP A 120 -6.70 -26.51 34.73
N GLY A 121 -7.89 -26.85 35.24
CA GLY A 121 -8.18 -26.94 36.66
C GLY A 121 -7.41 -28.03 37.38
N ILE A 122 -6.87 -27.67 38.54
CA ILE A 122 -6.45 -28.65 39.55
C ILE A 122 -7.67 -28.99 40.40
N HIS A 123 -8.21 -30.17 40.15
CA HIS A 123 -9.21 -30.81 40.97
C HIS A 123 -8.53 -31.63 42.08
N THR A 124 -9.02 -31.44 43.31
CA THR A 124 -9.41 -32.53 44.25
C THR A 124 -8.58 -32.80 45.52
N ALA A 125 -9.36 -32.81 46.61
CA ALA A 125 -9.30 -33.59 47.85
C ALA A 125 -8.52 -33.08 49.08
N ALA A 126 -9.31 -32.49 49.98
CA ALA A 126 -9.40 -32.79 51.40
C ALA A 126 -8.64 -34.03 51.93
N SER A 127 -7.98 -33.87 53.08
CA SER A 127 -8.10 -34.79 54.21
C SER A 127 -7.70 -34.11 55.53
N GLU A 128 -8.40 -34.55 56.57
CA GLU A 128 -8.53 -34.07 57.93
C GLU A 128 -7.37 -34.42 58.88
N GLN A 129 -7.37 -33.73 60.04
CA GLN A 129 -6.97 -34.16 61.39
C GLN A 129 -5.48 -34.46 61.69
N LYS A 130 -4.87 -33.65 62.57
CA LYS A 130 -4.84 -33.88 64.03
C LYS A 130 -4.25 -32.67 64.77
#